data_AF-A0A4U1LPN2-F1
#
_entry.id   AF-A0A4U1LPN2-F1
#
_cell.length_a   1.000
_cell.length_b   1.000
_cell.length_c   1.000
_cell.angle_alpha   90.00
_cell.angle_beta   90.00
_cell.angle_gamma   90.00
#
_symmetry.space_group_name_H-M   'P 1'
#
loop_
_entity.id
_entity.type
_entity.pdbx_description
1 polymer ?
#
loop_
_entity_poly.entity_id
_entity_poly.type
_entity_poly.pdbx_seq_one_letter_code
_entity_poly.pdbx_strand_id
1 'polypeptide(L)'
;MKAFKVTFRHTDKSVRQVQVEAFNKERAILRFKVNWGEEMVILNVVDTNQRVFDIPNAMESIKSDFDNKKISLEEAALQIHIQGFTNYVDMDYAKEKLL
;
A
#
# COMPACT_ATOMS: atom_id res chain seq x y z
N MET A 1 20.19 -2.87 3.56
CA MET A 1 20.05 -2.50 2.13
C MET A 1 18.62 -2.85 1.71
N LYS A 2 18.04 -2.09 0.78
CA LYS A 2 16.69 -2.33 0.25
C LYS A 2 16.79 -2.96 -1.13
N ALA A 3 15.82 -3.79 -1.48
CA ALA A 3 15.70 -4.33 -2.82
C ALA A 3 14.81 -3.42 -3.68
N PHE A 4 15.26 -3.13 -4.89
CA PHE A 4 14.51 -2.36 -5.87
C PHE A 4 14.30 -3.19 -7.12
N LYS A 5 13.05 -3.24 -7.60
CA LYS A 5 12.73 -3.83 -8.91
C LYS A 5 12.88 -2.74 -9.97
N VAL A 6 13.87 -2.89 -10.83
CA VAL A 6 14.12 -1.98 -11.96
C VAL A 6 13.56 -2.63 -13.22
N THR A 7 12.61 -1.94 -13.86
CA THR A 7 12.11 -2.29 -15.19
C THR A 7 12.77 -1.39 -16.20
N PHE A 8 13.34 -1.97 -17.25
CA PHE A 8 14.10 -1.23 -18.27
C PHE A 8 13.83 -1.78 -19.66
N ARG A 9 14.05 -0.93 -20.67
CA ARG A 9 14.07 -1.31 -22.07
C ARG A 9 15.50 -1.61 -22.50
N HIS A 10 15.70 -2.83 -22.97
CA HIS A 10 16.97 -3.31 -23.49
C HIS A 10 17.20 -2.82 -24.93
N THR A 11 18.43 -2.88 -25.45
CA THR A 11 18.82 -2.36 -26.78
C THR A 11 18.10 -3.06 -27.93
N ASP A 12 17.67 -4.30 -27.73
CA ASP A 12 16.81 -5.09 -28.61
C ASP A 12 15.32 -4.66 -28.56
N LYS A 13 15.01 -3.57 -27.86
CA LYS A 13 13.66 -3.06 -27.56
C LYS A 13 12.82 -3.95 -26.65
N SER A 14 13.36 -5.07 -26.14
CA SER A 14 12.66 -5.90 -25.16
C SER A 14 12.58 -5.20 -23.80
N VAL A 15 11.51 -5.45 -23.04
CA VAL A 15 11.36 -4.94 -21.67
C VAL A 15 11.77 -6.04 -20.71
N ARG A 16 12.68 -5.72 -19.77
CA ARG A 16 13.23 -6.67 -18.80
C ARG A 16 13.14 -6.10 -17.38
N GLN A 17 13.19 -7.00 -16.41
CA GLN A 17 13.14 -6.66 -14.99
C GLN A 17 14.33 -7.28 -14.28
N VAL A 18 14.94 -6.50 -13.39
CA VAL A 18 16.07 -6.93 -12.55
C VAL A 18 15.91 -6.38 -11.15
N GLN A 19 16.41 -7.13 -10.17
CA GLN A 19 16.42 -6.71 -8.78
C GLN A 19 17.79 -6.15 -8.42
N VAL A 20 17.80 -4.94 -7.85
CA VAL A 20 19.01 -4.23 -7.45
C VAL A 20 18.94 -3.91 -5.97
N GLU A 21 19.95 -4.32 -5.22
CA GLU A 21 20.08 -3.95 -3.82
C GLU A 21 20.81 -2.61 -3.67
N ALA A 22 20.17 -1.65 -3.01
CA ALA A 22 20.70 -0.31 -2.77
C ALA A 22 20.15 0.30 -1.48
N PHE A 23 20.74 1.40 -1.01
CA PHE A 23 20.24 2.10 0.19
C PHE A 23 19.00 2.97 -0.11
N ASN A 24 18.92 3.52 -1.33
CA ASN A 24 17.83 4.37 -1.79
C ASN A 24 17.65 4.22 -3.32
N LYS A 25 16.60 4.83 -3.86
CA LYS A 25 16.23 4.75 -5.28
C LYS A 25 17.32 5.28 -6.21
N GLU A 26 17.97 6.38 -5.84
CA GLU A 26 19.07 6.99 -6.62
C GLU A 26 20.27 6.06 -6.75
N ARG A 27 20.68 5.43 -5.63
CA ARG A 27 21.73 4.42 -5.61
C ARG A 27 21.34 3.18 -6.41
N ALA A 28 20.07 2.80 -6.44
CA ALA A 28 19.60 1.68 -7.27
C ALA A 28 19.75 1.99 -8.77
N ILE A 29 19.40 3.21 -9.18
CA ILE A 29 19.57 3.69 -10.57
C ILE A 29 21.06 3.73 -10.94
N LEU A 30 21.91 4.29 -10.07
CA LEU A 30 23.36 4.33 -10.30
C LEU A 30 23.94 2.92 -10.43
N ARG A 31 23.58 2.00 -9.52
CA ARG A 31 24.01 0.60 -9.59
C ARG A 31 23.53 -0.11 -10.86
N PHE A 32 22.29 0.15 -11.27
CA PHE A 32 21.75 -0.36 -12.53
C PHE A 32 22.61 0.10 -13.72
N LYS A 33 22.88 1.40 -13.83
CA LYS A 33 23.70 1.99 -14.90
C LYS A 33 25.13 1.44 -14.92
N VAL A 34 25.76 1.28 -13.76
CA VAL A 34 27.12 0.73 -13.65
C VAL A 34 27.18 -0.72 -14.10
N ASN A 35 26.17 -1.54 -13.77
CA ASN A 35 26.19 -2.97 -14.06
C ASN A 35 25.71 -3.33 -15.48
N TRP A 36 24.75 -2.57 -16.04
CA TRP A 36 24.12 -2.90 -17.32
C TRP A 36 24.33 -1.86 -18.43
N GLY A 37 25.03 -0.76 -18.13
CA GLY A 37 25.35 0.28 -19.10
C GLY A 37 24.30 1.39 -19.17
N GLU A 38 24.75 2.61 -19.50
CA GLU A 38 23.89 3.80 -19.58
C GLU A 38 22.92 3.79 -20.77
N GLU A 39 23.15 2.92 -21.75
CA GLU A 39 22.31 2.79 -22.95
C GLU A 39 20.94 2.16 -22.68
N MET A 40 20.80 1.48 -21.53
CA MET A 40 19.55 0.85 -21.11
C MET A 40 18.58 1.88 -20.53
N VAL A 41 17.39 2.00 -21.13
CA VAL A 41 16.40 3.01 -20.70
C VAL A 41 15.59 2.47 -19.53
N ILE A 42 15.79 3.03 -18.33
CA ILE A 42 14.98 2.71 -17.15
C ILE A 42 13.56 3.24 -17.35
N LEU A 43 12.57 2.35 -17.23
CA LEU A 43 11.15 2.66 -17.34
C LEU A 43 10.52 2.88 -15.98
N ASN A 44 10.86 2.05 -14.99
CA ASN A 44 10.32 2.14 -13.64
C ASN A 44 11.31 1.58 -12.60
N VAL A 45 11.29 2.12 -11.39
CA VAL A 45 12.05 1.63 -10.24
C VAL A 45 11.15 1.67 -9.02
N VAL A 46 10.87 0.49 -8.44
CA VAL A 46 9.99 0.33 -7.27
C VAL A 46 10.79 -0.30 -6.14
N ASP A 47 10.70 0.26 -4.94
CA ASP A 47 11.22 -0.38 -3.72
C ASP A 47 10.31 -1.57 -3.39
N THR A 48 10.84 -2.79 -3.46
CA THR A 48 10.04 -4.00 -3.22
C THR A 48 9.62 -4.14 -1.76
N ASN A 49 10.27 -3.40 -0.86
CA ASN A 49 9.97 -3.37 0.56
C ASN A 49 9.21 -2.11 0.95
N GLN A 50 8.76 -1.30 -0.01
CA GLN A 50 7.83 -0.22 0.28
C GLN A 50 6.50 -0.86 0.68
N ARG A 51 6.34 -1.08 1.99
CA ARG A 51 5.03 -1.35 2.59
C ARG A 51 4.13 -0.24 2.07
N VAL A 52 3.17 -0.61 1.23
CA VAL A 52 1.99 0.22 1.01
C VAL A 52 1.47 0.49 2.42
N PHE A 53 1.34 1.74 2.82
CA PHE A 53 0.72 2.04 4.10
C PHE A 53 -0.67 1.43 4.03
N ASP A 54 -0.87 0.32 4.73
CA ASP A 54 -2.14 -0.37 4.82
C ASP A 54 -2.96 0.44 5.82
N ILE A 55 -3.45 1.59 5.37
CA ILE A 55 -4.31 2.46 6.14
C ILE A 55 -5.68 1.79 6.09
N PRO A 56 -6.17 1.22 7.21
CA PRO A 56 -7.47 0.59 7.21
C PRO A 56 -8.50 1.59 6.71
N ASN A 57 -9.41 1.15 5.86
CA ASN A 57 -10.54 1.99 5.52
C ASN A 57 -11.39 2.26 6.78
N ALA A 58 -12.25 3.28 6.75
CA ALA A 58 -13.01 3.69 7.92
C ALA A 58 -13.79 2.52 8.57
N MET A 59 -14.36 1.61 7.78
CA MET A 59 -15.09 0.46 8.29
C MET A 59 -14.16 -0.58 8.96
N GLU A 60 -13.00 -0.84 8.38
CA GLU A 60 -11.99 -1.73 8.97
C GLU A 60 -11.45 -1.17 10.29
N SER A 61 -11.27 0.15 10.37
CA SER A 61 -10.85 0.81 11.61
C SER A 61 -11.93 0.67 12.69
N ILE A 62 -13.19 0.94 12.37
CA ILE A 62 -14.33 0.81 13.30
C ILE A 62 -14.45 -0.64 13.79
N LYS A 63 -14.34 -1.61 12.86
CA LYS A 63 -14.38 -3.04 13.20
C LYS A 63 -13.25 -3.45 14.12
N SER A 64 -12.02 -3.03 13.83
CA SER A 64 -10.88 -3.28 14.69
C SER A 64 -11.08 -2.70 16.10
N ASP A 65 -11.58 -1.47 16.23
CA ASP A 65 -11.80 -0.88 17.55
C ASP A 65 -12.94 -1.56 18.32
N PHE A 66 -13.97 -2.04 17.62
CA PHE A 66 -15.05 -2.83 18.20
C PHE A 66 -14.57 -4.22 18.67
N ASP A 67 -13.83 -4.95 17.83
CA ASP A 67 -13.27 -6.27 18.14
C ASP A 67 -12.30 -6.21 19.32
N ASN A 68 -11.53 -5.12 19.42
CA ASN A 68 -10.63 -4.85 20.54
C ASN A 68 -11.35 -4.26 21.78
N LYS A 69 -12.69 -4.18 21.76
CA LYS A 69 -13.53 -3.65 22.85
C LYS A 69 -13.17 -2.23 23.30
N LYS A 70 -12.61 -1.43 22.40
CA LYS A 70 -12.32 -0.01 22.67
C LYS A 70 -13.56 0.86 22.54
N ILE A 71 -14.50 0.43 21.70
CA ILE A 71 -15.79 1.07 21.49
C ILE A 71 -16.92 0.05 21.67
N SER A 72 -18.06 0.51 22.14
CA SER A 72 -19.29 -0.28 22.20
C SER A 72 -19.97 -0.37 20.82
N LEU A 73 -20.99 -1.22 20.71
CA LEU A 73 -21.80 -1.33 19.49
C LEU A 73 -22.52 -0.01 19.15
N GLU A 74 -22.96 0.72 20.18
CA GLU A 74 -23.65 2.01 20.05
C GLU A 74 -22.68 3.08 19.53
N GLU A 75 -21.46 3.10 20.05
CA GLU A 75 -20.40 4.01 19.59
C GLU A 75 -19.96 3.68 18.17
N ALA A 76 -19.90 2.40 17.82
CA ALA A 76 -19.61 1.96 16.46
C ALA A 76 -20.70 2.39 15.47
N ALA A 77 -21.99 2.26 15.83
CA ALA A 77 -23.12 2.73 15.03
C ALA A 77 -23.08 4.25 14.81
N LEU A 78 -22.70 5.01 15.85
CA LEU A 78 -22.51 6.46 15.74
C LEU A 78 -21.35 6.80 14.78
N GLN A 79 -20.22 6.10 14.88
CA GLN A 79 -19.08 6.31 13.97
C GLN A 79 -19.43 5.95 12.53
N ILE A 80 -20.15 4.85 12.29
CA ILE A 80 -20.65 4.45 10.97
C ILE A 80 -21.50 5.57 10.35
N HIS A 81 -22.37 6.19 11.14
CA HIS A 81 -23.18 7.33 10.69
C HIS A 81 -22.32 8.58 10.41
N ILE A 82 -21.39 8.94 11.31
CA ILE A 82 -20.48 10.09 11.12
C ILE A 82 -19.63 9.93 9.85
N GLN A 83 -19.23 8.70 9.52
CA GLN A 83 -18.49 8.36 8.30
C GLN A 83 -19.37 8.29 7.04
N GLY A 84 -20.68 8.52 7.16
CA GLY A 84 -21.61 8.62 6.04
C GLY A 84 -22.06 7.28 5.45
N PHE A 85 -21.85 6.16 6.15
CA PHE A 85 -22.32 4.85 5.69
C PHE A 85 -23.84 4.69 5.84
N THR A 86 -24.46 5.42 6.77
CA THR A 86 -25.90 5.38 7.04
C THR A 86 -26.46 6.80 7.23
N ASN A 87 -27.72 7.00 6.83
CA ASN A 87 -28.40 8.30 6.96
C ASN A 87 -28.77 8.64 8.42
N TYR A 88 -28.85 7.63 9.27
CA TYR A 88 -29.17 7.73 10.69
C TYR A 88 -28.30 6.76 11.48
N VAL A 89 -28.26 6.89 12.81
CA VAL A 89 -27.59 5.93 13.69
C VAL A 89 -28.38 4.61 13.64
N ASP A 90 -27.82 3.61 12.96
CA ASP A 90 -28.46 2.32 12.70
C ASP A 90 -27.69 1.19 13.40
N MET A 91 -28.31 0.69 14.48
CA MET A 91 -27.74 -0.39 15.30
C MET A 91 -27.80 -1.75 14.61
N ASP A 92 -28.79 -1.99 13.76
CA ASP A 92 -28.95 -3.28 13.08
C ASP A 92 -27.94 -3.39 11.94
N TYR A 93 -27.71 -2.29 11.22
CA TYR A 93 -26.62 -2.19 10.25
C TYR A 93 -25.25 -2.37 10.92
N ALA A 94 -25.03 -1.73 12.08
CA ALA A 94 -23.78 -1.88 12.83
C ALA A 94 -23.55 -3.35 13.25
N LYS A 95 -24.58 -4.05 13.71
CA LYS A 95 -24.49 -5.49 14.02
C LYS A 95 -24.14 -6.31 12.78
N GLU A 96 -24.82 -6.09 11.66
CA GLU A 96 -24.59 -6.85 10.42
C GLU A 96 -23.15 -6.69 9.89
N LYS A 97 -22.52 -5.52 10.07
CA LYS A 97 -21.17 -5.27 9.56
C LYS A 97 -20.05 -5.65 10.54
N LEU A 98 -20.33 -5.65 11.84
CA LEU A 98 -19.32 -5.83 12.87
C LEU A 98 -19.31 -7.25 13.48
N LEU A 99 -20.46 -7.94 13.52
CA LEU A 99 -20.62 -9.31 14.04
C LEU A 99 -20.68 -10.34 12.90
#